data_AF-A0AA96GSV1-F1
#
_entry.id   AF-A0AA96GSV1-F1
#
_cell.length_a   1.000
_cell.length_b   1.000
_cell.length_c   1.000
_cell.angle_alpha   90.00
_cell.angle_beta   90.00
_cell.angle_gamma   90.00
#
_symmetry.space_group_name_H-M   'P 1'
#
loop_
_entity.id
_entity.type
_entity.pdbx_description
1 polymer ?
#
loop_
_entity_poly.entity_id
_entity_poly.type
_entity_poly.pdbx_seq_one_letter_code
_entity_poly.pdbx_strand_id
1 'polypeptide(L)'
;MVTDEQIAENLRASNVEYQELEESHHRLDLELQQLLKHHVLTPQEEILKKHLQKEKLGKKDRMAALIREHRASRDNAKTPG
;
A
#
# COMPACT_ATOMS: atom_id res chain seq x y z
N MET A 1 -11.35 20.03 -4.66
CA MET A 1 -11.08 18.69 -5.23
C MET A 1 -10.76 17.76 -4.07
N VAL A 2 -11.38 16.58 -4.00
CA VAL A 2 -10.96 15.58 -3.01
C VAL A 2 -9.56 15.12 -3.42
N THR A 3 -8.62 15.22 -2.50
CA THR A 3 -7.23 14.88 -2.72
C THR A 3 -7.03 13.39 -2.41
N ASP A 4 -6.09 12.71 -3.08
CA ASP A 4 -5.88 11.26 -2.88
C ASP A 4 -5.51 10.96 -1.40
N GLU A 5 -4.91 11.93 -0.72
CA GLU A 5 -4.56 11.89 0.70
C GLU A 5 -5.79 11.85 1.61
N GLN A 6 -6.84 12.63 1.28
CA GLN A 6 -8.12 12.54 2.01
C GLN A 6 -8.85 11.23 1.75
N ILE A 7 -8.69 10.64 0.56
CA ILE A 7 -9.27 9.32 0.26
C ILE A 7 -8.53 8.25 1.05
N ALA A 8 -7.20 8.33 1.12
CA ALA A 8 -6.37 7.46 1.94
C ALA A 8 -6.72 7.56 3.43
N GLU A 9 -6.90 8.75 3.98
CA GLU A 9 -7.34 8.90 5.39
C GLU A 9 -8.71 8.28 5.66
N ASN A 10 -9.68 8.51 4.76
CA ASN A 10 -11.00 7.89 4.90
C ASN A 10 -10.90 6.36 4.79
N LEU A 11 -10.20 5.83 3.78
CA LEU A 11 -9.97 4.39 3.65
C LEU A 11 -9.27 3.82 4.88
N ARG A 12 -8.29 4.52 5.45
CA ARG A 12 -7.63 4.11 6.69
C ARG A 12 -8.59 4.12 7.88
N ALA A 13 -9.58 5.01 7.93
CA ALA A 13 -10.55 5.06 9.03
C ALA A 13 -11.73 4.09 8.86
N SER A 14 -12.15 3.81 7.62
CA SER A 14 -13.37 3.07 7.31
C SER A 14 -13.15 1.72 6.62
N ASN A 15 -11.93 1.43 6.16
CA ASN A 15 -11.61 0.20 5.44
C ASN A 15 -10.44 -0.54 6.11
N VAL A 16 -10.77 -1.66 6.73
CA VAL A 16 -9.81 -2.57 7.38
C VAL A 16 -8.82 -3.15 6.35
N GLU A 17 -9.25 -3.43 5.12
CA GLU A 17 -8.33 -3.93 4.06
C GLU A 17 -7.23 -2.90 3.78
N TYR A 18 -7.55 -1.61 3.80
CA TYR A 18 -6.55 -0.56 3.60
C TYR A 18 -5.57 -0.49 4.78
N GLN A 19 -6.06 -0.60 6.03
CA GLN A 19 -5.20 -0.66 7.21
C GLN A 19 -4.25 -1.86 7.16
N GLU A 20 -4.77 -3.06 6.85
CA GLU A 20 -3.97 -4.28 6.75
C GLU A 20 -2.94 -4.21 5.60
N LEU A 21 -3.31 -3.61 4.47
CA LEU A 21 -2.39 -3.36 3.36
C LEU A 21 -1.27 -2.42 3.78
N GLU A 22 -1.59 -1.38 4.55
CA GLU A 22 -0.61 -0.40 5.01
C GLU A 22 0.34 -0.99 6.07
N GLU A 23 -0.19 -1.73 7.04
CA GLU A 23 0.62 -2.47 8.01
C GLU A 23 1.53 -3.47 7.31
N SER A 24 0.98 -4.23 6.35
CA SER A 24 1.75 -5.18 5.57
C SER A 24 2.85 -4.49 4.76
N HIS A 25 2.52 -3.35 4.14
CA HIS A 25 3.51 -2.53 3.41
C HIS A 25 4.60 -2.02 4.35
N HIS A 26 4.25 -1.54 5.54
CA HIS A 26 5.20 -1.04 6.54
C HIS A 26 6.09 -2.17 7.07
N ARG A 27 5.52 -3.35 7.31
CA ARG A 27 6.27 -4.55 7.71
C ARG A 27 7.28 -4.98 6.65
N LEU A 28 6.86 -5.03 5.38
CA LEU A 28 7.77 -5.34 4.27
C LEU A 28 8.88 -4.29 4.15
N ASP A 29 8.56 -3.01 4.39
CA ASP A 29 9.55 -1.93 4.34
C ASP A 29 10.58 -2.05 5.47
N LEU A 30 10.13 -2.39 6.68
CA LEU A 30 10.99 -2.70 7.82
C LEU A 30 11.92 -3.89 7.55
N GLU A 31 11.38 -4.98 7.02
CA GLU A 31 12.19 -6.14 6.61
C GLU A 31 13.20 -5.74 5.53
N LEU A 32 12.78 -4.94 4.53
CA LEU A 32 13.67 -4.43 3.50
C LEU A 32 14.77 -3.52 4.08
N GLN A 33 14.44 -2.67 5.05
CA GLN A 33 15.40 -1.80 5.73
C GLN A 33 16.39 -2.59 6.58
N GLN A 34 15.95 -3.67 7.25
CA GLN A 34 16.85 -4.57 7.96
C GLN A 34 17.82 -5.25 7.00
N LEU A 35 17.32 -5.74 5.86
CA LEU A 35 18.14 -6.31 4.80
C LEU A 35 19.14 -5.28 4.24
N LEU A 36 18.70 -4.04 4.01
CA LEU A 36 19.58 -2.96 3.52
C LEU A 36 20.60 -2.49 4.55
N LYS A 37 20.34 -2.66 5.86
CA LYS A 37 21.33 -2.39 6.93
C LYS A 37 22.47 -3.39 6.91
N HIS A 38 22.25 -4.62 6.45
CA HIS A 38 23.32 -5.57 6.21
C HIS A 38 24.09 -5.12 4.95
N HIS A 39 25.31 -4.60 5.15
CA HIS A 39 26.17 -4.08 4.07
C HIS A 39 26.51 -5.15 3.01
N VAL A 40 26.34 -6.43 3.35
CA VAL A 40 26.51 -7.57 2.46
C VAL A 40 25.25 -8.42 2.54
N LEU A 41 24.45 -8.38 1.48
CA LEU A 41 23.30 -9.27 1.31
C LEU A 41 23.81 -10.63 0.81
N THR A 42 23.45 -11.69 1.52
CA THR A 42 23.61 -13.07 1.07
C THR A 42 22.69 -13.36 -0.13
N PRO A 43 22.95 -14.41 -0.92
CA PRO A 43 22.08 -14.78 -2.05
C PRO A 43 20.62 -14.99 -1.65
N GLN A 44 20.37 -15.50 -0.44
CA GLN A 44 19.04 -15.66 0.11
C GLN A 44 18.38 -14.31 0.39
N GLU A 45 19.12 -13.37 0.95
CA GLU A 45 18.68 -12.01 1.23
C GLU A 45 18.41 -11.20 -0.05
N GLU A 46 19.16 -11.41 -1.13
CA GLU A 46 18.84 -10.80 -2.43
C GLU A 46 17.51 -11.31 -3.01
N ILE A 47 17.25 -12.61 -2.88
CA ILE A 47 15.97 -13.21 -3.29
C ILE A 47 14.83 -12.64 -2.44
N LEU A 48 15.02 -12.57 -1.12
CA LEU A 48 14.09 -11.95 -0.19
C LEU A 48 13.82 -10.49 -0.55
N LYS A 49 14.87 -9.68 -0.77
CA LYS A 49 14.74 -8.27 -1.20
C LYS A 49 13.92 -8.14 -2.48
N LYS A 50 14.17 -8.98 -3.50
CA LYS A 50 13.39 -8.99 -4.74
C LYS A 50 11.93 -9.39 -4.50
N HIS A 51 11.71 -10.38 -3.63
CA HIS A 51 10.37 -10.82 -3.26
C HIS A 51 9.60 -9.72 -2.52
N LEU A 52 10.20 -9.12 -1.49
CA LEU A 52 9.67 -7.99 -0.73
C LEU A 52 9.38 -6.79 -1.63
N GLN A 53 10.25 -6.46 -2.60
CA GLN A 53 9.98 -5.40 -3.57
C GLN A 53 8.75 -5.69 -4.44
N LYS A 54 8.59 -6.92 -4.92
CA LYS A 54 7.41 -7.33 -5.70
C LYS A 54 6.14 -7.27 -4.86
N GLU A 55 6.18 -7.84 -3.66
CA GLU A 55 5.10 -7.78 -2.68
C GLU A 55 4.70 -6.34 -2.35
N LYS A 56 5.68 -5.47 -2.08
CA LYS A 56 5.47 -4.05 -1.80
C LYS A 56 4.83 -3.33 -2.98
N LEU A 57 5.26 -3.65 -4.21
CA LEU A 57 4.65 -3.12 -5.43
C LEU A 57 3.19 -3.56 -5.55
N GLY A 58 2.90 -4.85 -5.36
CA GLY A 58 1.53 -5.37 -5.40
C GLY A 58 0.61 -4.74 -4.34
N LYS A 59 1.12 -4.52 -3.12
CA LYS A 59 0.37 -3.84 -2.06
C LYS A 59 0.12 -2.38 -2.39
N LYS A 60 1.12 -1.68 -2.93
CA LYS A 60 0.95 -0.30 -3.41
C LYS A 60 -0.08 -0.22 -4.55
N ASP A 61 -0.03 -1.15 -5.50
CA ASP A 61 -1.00 -1.22 -6.59
C ASP A 61 -2.42 -1.45 -6.06
N ARG A 62 -2.57 -2.31 -5.04
CA ARG A 62 -3.86 -2.56 -4.41
C ARG A 62 -4.39 -1.35 -3.62
N MET A 63 -3.51 -0.64 -2.89
CA MET A 63 -3.87 0.64 -2.27
C MET A 63 -4.30 1.68 -3.30
N ALA A 64 -3.61 1.78 -4.43
CA ALA A 64 -3.98 2.70 -5.52
C ALA A 64 -5.33 2.31 -6.16
N ALA A 65 -5.60 1.02 -6.32
CA ALA A 65 -6.89 0.52 -6.79
C ALA A 65 -8.02 0.89 -5.82
N LEU A 66 -7.84 0.68 -4.52
CA LEU A 66 -8.80 1.09 -3.49
C LEU A 66 -9.07 2.60 -3.51
N ILE A 67 -8.03 3.43 -3.65
CA ILE A 67 -8.19 4.89 -3.77
C ILE A 67 -9.02 5.23 -5.02
N ARG A 68 -8.75 4.58 -6.16
CA ARG A 68 -9.53 4.77 -7.40
C ARG A 68 -10.98 4.35 -7.25
N GLU A 69 -11.25 3.17 -6.70
CA GLU A 69 -12.61 2.66 -6.48
C GLU A 69 -13.40 3.54 -5.51
N HIS A 70 -12.75 3.99 -4.44
CA HIS A 70 -13.36 4.86 -3.45
C HIS A 70 -13.64 6.26 -4.03
N ARG A 71 -12.73 6.77 -4.87
CA ARG A 71 -12.96 8.01 -5.63
C ARG A 71 -14.17 7.88 -6.56
N ALA A 72 -14.23 6.81 -7.34
CA ALA A 72 -15.33 6.54 -8.27
C ALA A 72 -16.67 6.37 -7.54
N SER A 73 -16.69 5.63 -6.44
CA SER A 73 -17.88 5.46 -5.59
C SER A 73 -18.39 6.78 -5.01
N ARG A 74 -17.48 7.65 -4.54
CA ARG A 74 -17.84 8.98 -4.01
C ARG A 74 -18.31 9.96 -5.08
N ASP A 75 -17.78 9.87 -6.30
CA ASP A 75 -18.21 10.70 -7.42
C ASP A 75 -19.62 10.29 -7.89
N ASN A 76 -19.90 8.97 -7.92
CA ASN A 76 -21.20 8.43 -8.26
C ASN A 76 -22.28 8.79 -7.21
N ALA A 77 -21.93 8.79 -5.92
CA ALA A 77 -22.83 9.18 -4.83
C ALA A 77 -23.21 10.68 -4.81
N LYS A 78 -22.51 11.53 -5.57
CA LYS A 78 -22.77 12.99 -5.62
C LYS A 78 -23.79 13.41 -6.69
N THR A 79 -24.34 12.48 -7.46
CA THR A 79 -25.38 12.77 -8.46
C THR A 79 -26.65 12.01 -8.12
N PRO A 80 -27.53 12.52 -7.23
CA PRO A 80 -28.92 12.12 -7.29
C PRO A 80 -29.54 12.83 -8.50
N GLY A 81 -30.02 12.04 -9.46
CA GLY A 81 -30.86 12.55 -10.56
C GLY A 81 -32.22 13.04 -10.06
#